data_AF-A0A8K0KRN3-F1
#
_entry.id   AF-A0A8K0KRN3-F1
#
_cell.length_a   1.000
_cell.length_b   1.000
_cell.length_c   1.000
_cell.angle_alpha   90.00
_cell.angle_beta   90.00
_cell.angle_gamma   90.00
#
_symmetry.space_group_name_H-M   'P 1'
#
loop_
_entity.id
_entity.type
_entity.pdbx_description
1 polymer ?
#
loop_
_entity_poly.entity_id
_entity_poly.type
_entity_poly.pdbx_seq_one_letter_code
_entity_poly.pdbx_strand_id
1 'polypeptide(L)'
;MQFFLLKVEVYQADFNTEREERSRMAADKQQLSEEVHRLRARNQQLLEDMESLERRVNQEGRRPTPERSSPGPVSNFSTLPSPGRGISGSSSAANRGVNLPERTVRGSSEPRQFTCPKCYKSFMELGPLEVHVNQCLDSP
;
A
#
# COMPACT_ATOMS: atom_id res chain seq x y z
N MET A 1 58.86 18.61 -4.86
CA MET A 1 58.50 17.26 -4.38
C MET A 1 57.24 17.24 -3.51
N GLN A 2 57.06 18.16 -2.55
CA GLN A 2 55.90 18.18 -1.63
C GLN A 2 54.52 18.06 -2.31
N PHE A 3 54.31 18.78 -3.43
CA PHE A 3 53.04 18.78 -4.16
C PHE A 3 52.65 17.41 -4.72
N PHE A 4 53.64 16.63 -5.19
CA PHE A 4 53.37 15.30 -5.74
C PHE A 4 52.96 14.32 -4.65
N LEU A 5 53.60 14.39 -3.48
CA LEU A 5 53.25 13.56 -2.33
C LEU A 5 51.82 13.82 -1.86
N LEU A 6 51.45 15.10 -1.72
CA LEU A 6 50.09 15.47 -1.34
C LEU A 6 49.04 14.99 -2.37
N LYS A 7 49.37 15.06 -3.66
CA LYS A 7 48.51 14.54 -4.72
C LYS A 7 48.33 13.02 -4.63
N VAL A 8 49.39 12.28 -4.31
CA VAL A 8 49.32 10.83 -4.09
C VAL A 8 48.46 10.49 -2.87
N GLU A 9 48.62 11.22 -1.77
CA GLU A 9 47.84 11.02 -0.54
C GLU A 9 46.34 11.23 -0.77
N VAL A 10 45.95 12.29 -1.48
CA VAL A 10 44.54 12.56 -1.81
C VAL A 10 43.95 11.42 -2.65
N TYR A 11 44.63 11.00 -3.72
CA TYR A 11 44.11 9.90 -4.54
C TYR A 11 44.04 8.57 -3.79
N GLN A 12 44.99 8.32 -2.88
CA GLN A 12 44.94 7.12 -2.07
C GLN A 12 43.75 7.13 -1.12
N ALA A 13 43.45 8.28 -0.49
CA ALA A 13 42.27 8.45 0.34
C ALA A 13 40.97 8.29 -0.45
N ASP A 14 40.87 8.92 -1.61
CA ASP A 14 39.70 8.81 -2.51
C ASP A 14 39.47 7.37 -2.95
N PHE A 15 40.54 6.68 -3.35
CA PHE A 15 40.47 5.28 -3.78
C PHE A 15 40.03 4.34 -2.65
N ASN A 16 40.55 4.55 -1.43
CA ASN A 16 40.16 3.75 -0.28
C ASN A 16 38.69 3.98 0.08
N THR A 17 38.23 5.24 0.05
CA THR A 17 36.84 5.61 0.30
C THR A 17 35.91 4.95 -0.71
N GLU A 18 36.18 5.09 -2.01
CA GLU A 18 35.41 4.46 -3.09
C GLU A 18 35.35 2.93 -2.93
N ARG A 19 36.47 2.30 -2.52
CA ARG A 19 36.52 0.86 -2.28
C ARG A 19 35.63 0.45 -1.09
N GLU A 20 35.70 1.18 0.02
CA GLU A 20 34.87 0.91 1.20
C GLU A 20 33.39 1.05 0.87
N GLU A 21 33.01 2.09 0.13
CA GLU A 21 31.64 2.31 -0.32
C GLU A 21 31.16 1.18 -1.25
N ARG A 22 31.98 0.75 -2.20
CA ARG A 22 31.66 -0.40 -3.06
C ARG A 22 31.55 -1.69 -2.28
N SER A 23 32.40 -1.91 -1.29
CA SER A 23 32.32 -3.09 -0.42
C SER A 23 31.02 -3.10 0.39
N ARG A 24 30.62 -1.95 0.95
CA ARG A 24 29.36 -1.79 1.67
C ARG A 24 28.16 -2.05 0.75
N MET A 25 28.15 -1.43 -0.43
CA MET A 25 27.08 -1.61 -1.40
C MET A 25 26.96 -3.06 -1.89
N ALA A 26 28.08 -3.76 -2.06
CA ALA A 26 28.08 -5.18 -2.42
C ALA A 26 27.49 -6.04 -1.30
N ALA A 27 27.84 -5.75 -0.03
CA ALA A 27 27.27 -6.43 1.12
C ALA A 27 25.75 -6.18 1.24
N ASP A 28 25.30 -4.93 1.11
CA ASP A 28 23.88 -4.57 1.14
C ASP A 28 23.11 -5.25 0.00
N LYS A 29 23.69 -5.26 -1.21
CA LYS A 29 23.11 -5.96 -2.37
C LYS A 29 22.95 -7.45 -2.08
N GLN A 30 23.96 -8.09 -1.48
CA GLN A 30 23.88 -9.50 -1.12
C GLN A 30 22.77 -9.74 -0.09
N GLN A 31 22.72 -8.96 0.99
CA GLN A 31 21.68 -9.07 2.02
C GLN A 31 20.27 -8.90 1.45
N LEU A 32 20.05 -7.88 0.63
CA LEU A 32 18.76 -7.66 -0.02
C LEU A 32 18.39 -8.82 -0.96
N SER A 33 19.37 -9.36 -1.68
CA SER A 33 19.13 -10.51 -2.57
C SER A 33 18.72 -11.76 -1.79
N GLU A 34 19.34 -12.02 -0.65
CA GLU A 34 19.02 -13.14 0.24
C GLU A 34 17.63 -12.93 0.85
N GLU A 35 17.30 -11.71 1.28
CA GLU A 35 15.99 -11.38 1.82
C GLU A 35 14.87 -11.56 0.78
N VAL A 36 15.09 -11.14 -0.47
CA VAL A 36 14.13 -11.37 -1.57
C VAL A 36 13.92 -12.86 -1.81
N HIS A 37 14.98 -13.67 -1.81
CA HIS A 37 14.86 -15.12 -1.94
C HIS A 37 14.06 -15.72 -0.79
N ARG A 38 14.37 -15.32 0.44
CA ARG A 38 13.66 -15.77 1.65
C ARG A 38 12.17 -15.40 1.60
N LEU A 39 11.83 -14.17 1.23
CA LEU A 39 10.45 -13.72 1.12
C LEU A 39 9.69 -14.45 0.02
N ARG A 40 10.32 -14.68 -1.14
CA ARG A 40 9.72 -15.47 -2.22
C ARG A 40 9.44 -16.91 -1.77
N ALA A 41 10.39 -17.55 -1.10
CA ALA A 41 10.21 -18.91 -0.56
C ALA A 41 9.05 -18.96 0.46
N ARG A 42 8.97 -17.97 1.37
CA ARG A 42 7.87 -17.91 2.34
C ARG A 42 6.52 -17.67 1.68
N ASN A 43 6.44 -16.78 0.70
CA ASN A 43 5.20 -16.53 -0.03
C ASN A 43 4.77 -17.78 -0.81
N GLN A 44 5.71 -18.48 -1.44
CA GLN A 44 5.43 -19.74 -2.10
C GLN A 44 4.87 -20.78 -1.11
N GLN A 45 5.51 -20.94 0.05
CA GLN A 45 5.03 -21.86 1.08
C GLN A 45 3.61 -21.53 1.52
N LEU A 46 3.29 -20.25 1.75
CA LEU A 46 1.95 -19.83 2.16
C LEU A 46 0.91 -20.09 1.08
N LEU A 47 1.26 -19.94 -0.20
CA LEU A 47 0.38 -20.28 -1.32
C LEU A 47 0.09 -21.79 -1.36
N GLU A 48 1.11 -22.63 -1.14
CA GLU A 48 0.97 -24.09 -1.08
C GLU A 48 0.14 -24.53 0.14
N ASP A 49 0.33 -23.88 1.30
CA ASP A 49 -0.45 -24.11 2.52
C ASP A 49 -1.93 -23.72 2.32
N MET A 50 -2.19 -22.59 1.66
CA MET A 50 -3.54 -22.16 1.31
C MET A 50 -4.21 -23.16 0.35
N GLU A 51 -3.50 -23.56 -0.71
CA GLU A 51 -4.03 -24.52 -1.68
C GLU A 51 -4.33 -25.88 -1.01
N SER A 52 -3.45 -26.34 -0.13
CA SER A 52 -3.66 -27.60 0.59
C SER A 52 -4.84 -27.53 1.56
N LEU A 53 -5.07 -26.39 2.23
CA LEU A 53 -6.27 -26.17 3.02
C LEU A 53 -7.54 -26.15 2.16
N GLU A 54 -7.54 -25.49 1.02
CA GLU A 54 -8.66 -25.49 0.08
C GLU A 54 -8.99 -26.89 -0.42
N ARG A 55 -7.97 -27.70 -0.76
CA ARG A 55 -8.16 -29.10 -1.14
C ARG A 55 -8.78 -29.91 0.00
N ARG A 56 -8.36 -29.70 1.25
CA ARG A 56 -8.94 -30.38 2.42
C ARG A 56 -10.40 -29.98 2.65
N VAL A 57 -10.71 -28.69 2.62
CA VAL A 57 -12.10 -28.20 2.77
C VAL A 57 -13.00 -28.73 1.67
N ASN A 58 -12.55 -28.75 0.41
CA ASN A 58 -13.33 -29.30 -0.71
C ASN A 58 -13.54 -30.81 -0.62
N GLN A 59 -12.60 -31.56 -0.03
CA GLN A 59 -12.78 -32.99 0.24
C GLN A 59 -13.72 -33.24 1.41
N GLU A 60 -13.61 -32.46 2.49
CA GLU A 60 -14.46 -32.58 3.68
C GLU A 60 -15.91 -32.12 3.43
N GLY A 61 -16.12 -31.11 2.56
CA GLY A 61 -17.43 -30.63 2.11
C GLY A 61 -18.18 -31.58 1.16
N ARG A 62 -17.54 -32.65 0.69
CA ARG A 62 -18.14 -33.73 -0.14
C ARG A 62 -18.40 -35.01 0.64
N ARG A 63 -18.47 -34.97 1.99
CA ARG A 63 -19.05 -36.10 2.72
C ARG A 63 -20.54 -36.22 2.34
N PRO A 64 -21.00 -37.34 1.75
CA PRO A 64 -22.42 -37.61 1.61
C PRO A 64 -22.98 -37.72 3.04
N THR A 65 -23.76 -36.74 3.45
CA THR A 65 -24.69 -36.96 4.56
C THR A 65 -25.63 -38.08 4.09
N PRO A 66 -25.84 -39.15 4.87
CA PRO A 66 -26.88 -40.11 4.54
C PRO A 66 -28.21 -39.35 4.57
N GLU A 67 -28.84 -39.25 3.39
CA GLU A 67 -30.19 -38.75 3.24
C GLU A 67 -31.11 -39.48 4.22
N ARG A 68 -31.69 -38.73 5.15
CA ARG A 68 -32.88 -39.17 5.87
C ARG A 68 -34.07 -38.62 5.11
N SER A 69 -34.61 -39.44 4.22
CA SER A 69 -35.88 -39.17 3.55
C SER A 69 -36.97 -38.92 4.60
N SER A 70 -37.70 -37.81 4.49
CA SER A 70 -39.00 -37.65 5.12
C SER A 70 -39.88 -36.73 4.24
N PRO A 71 -41.07 -37.18 3.80
CA PRO A 71 -41.95 -36.40 2.94
C PRO A 71 -43.03 -35.61 3.72
N GLY A 72 -43.06 -34.28 3.53
CA GLY A 72 -44.21 -33.32 3.61
C GLY A 72 -45.13 -33.28 4.86
N PRO A 73 -46.15 -32.38 4.94
CA PRO A 73 -46.64 -31.40 3.93
C PRO A 73 -47.09 -29.98 4.45
N VAL A 74 -47.17 -29.00 3.50
CA VAL A 74 -48.05 -27.77 3.35
C VAL A 74 -48.22 -26.78 4.54
N SER A 75 -48.49 -25.46 4.42
CA SER A 75 -49.17 -24.59 3.46
C SER A 75 -48.96 -23.10 3.89
N ASN A 76 -48.74 -22.13 3.00
CA ASN A 76 -49.59 -20.95 2.68
C ASN A 76 -48.68 -19.69 2.61
N PHE A 77 -48.84 -18.64 1.81
CA PHE A 77 -49.64 -18.29 0.64
C PHE A 77 -49.00 -16.98 0.12
N SER A 78 -48.95 -16.77 -1.19
CA SER A 78 -48.31 -15.61 -1.83
C SER A 78 -49.15 -14.34 -1.73
N THR A 79 -48.53 -13.18 -1.45
CA THR A 79 -49.05 -11.87 -1.89
C THR A 79 -47.92 -10.85 -2.11
N LEU A 80 -47.71 -10.48 -3.38
CA LEU A 80 -47.14 -9.20 -3.88
C LEU A 80 -48.32 -8.43 -4.53
N PRO A 81 -48.32 -7.09 -4.76
CA PRO A 81 -47.16 -6.28 -5.21
C PRO A 81 -47.09 -4.75 -4.82
N SER A 82 -45.87 -4.16 -4.94
CA SER A 82 -45.48 -2.77 -5.39
C SER A 82 -46.12 -1.48 -4.81
N PRO A 83 -45.65 -0.24 -5.16
CA PRO A 83 -44.31 0.34 -5.40
C PRO A 83 -44.08 1.73 -4.70
N GLY A 84 -42.85 2.24 -4.59
CA GLY A 84 -42.62 3.71 -4.46
C GLY A 84 -41.44 4.24 -3.61
N ARG A 85 -40.40 4.74 -4.28
CA ARG A 85 -39.89 6.14 -4.27
C ARG A 85 -39.56 6.85 -2.92
N GLY A 86 -38.32 7.34 -2.79
CA GLY A 86 -37.97 8.53 -1.97
C GLY A 86 -36.68 8.43 -1.13
N ILE A 87 -35.54 8.99 -1.56
CA ILE A 87 -34.94 10.28 -1.14
C ILE A 87 -34.03 10.20 0.10
N SER A 88 -32.76 10.55 -0.15
CA SER A 88 -31.83 11.38 0.63
C SER A 88 -31.99 11.50 2.16
N GLY A 89 -30.87 11.26 2.86
CA GLY A 89 -30.68 11.67 4.25
C GLY A 89 -29.21 11.69 4.64
N SER A 90 -28.49 12.74 4.22
CA SER A 90 -27.28 13.18 4.91
C SER A 90 -27.64 13.54 6.35
N SER A 91 -26.87 13.05 7.32
CA SER A 91 -26.87 13.59 8.68
C SER A 91 -25.52 13.36 9.31
N SER A 92 -24.70 14.39 9.21
CA SER A 92 -23.56 14.65 10.08
C SER A 92 -23.95 14.46 11.54
N ALA A 93 -23.19 13.64 12.27
CA ALA A 93 -23.18 13.66 13.72
C ALA A 93 -21.75 13.90 14.18
N ALA A 94 -21.52 15.16 14.58
CA ALA A 94 -20.34 15.62 15.27
C ALA A 94 -20.13 14.80 16.55
N ASN A 95 -18.91 14.33 16.78
CA ASN A 95 -18.46 14.02 18.12
C ASN A 95 -17.15 14.76 18.41
N ARG A 96 -17.29 15.74 19.32
CA ARG A 96 -16.23 16.53 19.95
C ARG A 96 -15.81 15.87 21.26
N GLY A 97 -14.51 15.95 21.56
CA GLY A 97 -13.90 15.78 22.89
C GLY A 97 -13.29 14.40 23.09
N VAL A 98 -12.04 14.21 23.55
CA VAL A 98 -11.29 14.97 24.57
C VAL A 98 -9.76 14.84 24.35
N ASN A 99 -9.02 15.91 24.68
CA ASN A 99 -7.55 16.11 24.87
C ASN A 99 -6.81 14.98 25.64
N LEU A 100 -5.48 14.74 25.63
CA LEU A 100 -4.18 15.47 25.47
C LEU A 100 -3.02 14.39 25.48
N PRO A 101 -1.67 14.64 25.46
CA PRO A 101 -0.80 15.75 25.00
C PRO A 101 0.22 15.32 23.89
N GLU A 102 0.54 16.16 22.90
CA GLU A 102 1.64 17.14 22.87
C GLU A 102 3.01 16.57 22.42
N ARG A 103 3.34 16.76 21.14
CA ARG A 103 4.71 17.02 20.71
C ARG A 103 4.71 18.15 19.68
N THR A 104 4.99 19.33 20.20
CA THR A 104 5.07 20.63 19.52
C THR A 104 6.08 20.58 18.38
N VAL A 105 5.61 20.62 17.14
CA VAL A 105 6.40 21.12 16.01
C VAL A 105 5.68 22.35 15.49
N ARG A 106 6.40 23.47 15.55
CA ARG A 106 5.97 24.82 15.23
C ARG A 106 5.18 24.88 13.93
N GLY A 107 4.00 25.49 14.01
CA GLY A 107 3.17 25.80 12.87
C GLY A 107 3.90 26.72 11.90
N SER A 108 4.00 26.28 10.65
CA SER A 108 3.64 27.16 9.54
C SER A 108 2.23 26.74 9.15
N SER A 109 1.24 27.52 9.57
CA SER A 109 -0.17 27.35 9.19
C SER A 109 -0.43 27.96 7.81
N GLU A 110 0.47 27.72 6.87
CA GLU A 110 0.16 27.95 5.46
C GLU A 110 -0.49 26.67 4.92
N PRO A 111 -1.65 26.76 4.24
CA PRO A 111 -2.16 25.60 3.53
C PRO A 111 -1.05 25.14 2.58
N ARG A 112 -0.61 23.88 2.70
CA ARG A 112 0.42 23.32 1.81
C ARG A 112 -0.15 23.37 0.39
N GLN A 113 0.21 24.41 -0.35
CA GLN A 113 -0.23 24.58 -1.73
C GLN A 113 0.72 23.77 -2.60
N PHE A 114 0.15 22.86 -3.38
CA PHE A 114 0.87 22.11 -4.39
C PHE A 114 0.76 22.84 -5.72
N THR A 115 1.85 23.00 -6.46
CA THR A 115 1.86 23.76 -7.71
C THR A 115 2.30 22.90 -8.89
N CYS A 116 1.65 23.10 -10.03
CA CYS A 116 2.05 22.45 -11.29
C CYS A 116 3.32 23.11 -11.84
N PRO A 117 4.41 22.38 -12.11
CA PRO A 117 5.65 22.98 -12.60
C PRO A 117 5.54 23.53 -14.03
N LYS A 118 4.52 23.11 -14.80
CA LYS A 118 4.32 23.55 -16.19
C LYS A 118 3.55 24.86 -16.31
N CYS A 119 2.45 25.01 -15.56
CA CYS A 119 1.58 26.19 -15.66
C CYS A 119 1.46 26.99 -14.34
N TYR A 120 2.17 26.58 -13.29
CA TYR A 120 2.23 27.22 -11.98
C TYR A 120 0.89 27.34 -11.23
N LYS A 121 -0.13 26.60 -11.68
CA LYS A 121 -1.43 26.57 -11.01
C LYS A 121 -1.31 25.90 -9.64
N SER A 122 -1.88 26.52 -8.61
CA SER A 122 -1.86 26.02 -7.24
C SER A 122 -3.12 25.23 -6.88
N PHE A 123 -2.92 24.23 -6.02
CA PHE A 123 -3.93 23.29 -5.56
C PHE A 123 -3.76 23.08 -4.06
N MET A 124 -4.86 22.85 -3.34
CA MET A 124 -4.82 22.63 -1.88
C MET A 124 -4.53 21.17 -1.50
N GLU A 125 -4.65 20.25 -2.46
CA GLU A 125 -4.49 18.82 -2.26
C GLU A 125 -3.65 18.22 -3.39
N LEU A 126 -2.93 17.14 -3.08
CA LEU A 126 -2.04 16.46 -4.03
C LEU A 126 -2.81 15.76 -5.15
N GLY A 127 -3.96 15.12 -4.85
CA GLY A 127 -4.74 14.38 -5.86
C GLY A 127 -5.21 15.22 -7.05
N PRO A 128 -5.84 16.40 -6.82
CA PRO A 128 -6.17 17.33 -7.91
C PRO A 128 -4.95 17.82 -8.70
N LEU A 129 -3.81 18.03 -8.03
CA LEU A 129 -2.56 18.39 -8.71
C LEU A 129 -2.10 17.24 -9.62
N GLU A 130 -2.08 15.99 -9.15
CA GLU A 130 -1.59 14.85 -9.94
C GLU A 130 -2.37 14.67 -11.24
N VAL A 131 -3.71 14.72 -11.16
CA VAL A 131 -4.57 14.66 -12.35
C VAL A 131 -4.28 15.83 -13.29
N HIS A 132 -4.13 17.03 -12.74
CA HIS A 132 -3.82 18.21 -13.53
C HIS A 132 -2.43 18.12 -14.19
N VAL A 133 -1.39 17.68 -13.48
CA VAL A 133 -0.04 17.56 -14.01
C VAL A 133 -0.03 16.59 -15.20
N ASN A 134 -0.68 15.44 -15.07
CA ASN A 134 -0.81 14.48 -16.16
C ASN A 134 -1.46 15.12 -17.40
N GLN A 135 -2.58 15.82 -17.23
CA GLN A 135 -3.25 16.53 -18.34
C GLN A 135 -2.43 17.70 -18.90
N CYS A 136 -1.75 18.42 -18.01
CA CYS A 136 -1.01 19.62 -18.36
C CYS A 136 0.23 19.26 -19.16
N LEU A 137 0.92 18.16 -18.81
CA LEU A 137 2.08 17.66 -19.55
C LEU A 137 1.72 17.27 -20.99
N ASP A 138 0.53 16.72 -21.22
CA ASP A 138 0.06 16.24 -22.54
C ASP A 138 -0.42 17.35 -23.49
N SER A 139 -0.68 18.57 -23.01
CA SER A 139 -0.98 19.72 -23.87
C SER A 139 0.32 20.31 -24.45
N PRO A 140 0.45 20.59 -25.75
CA PRO A 140 1.63 21.29 -26.30
C PRO A 140 1.82 22.67 -25.68
#